data_AF-A0A8J9V3L1-F1
#
_entry.id   AF-A0A8J9V3L1-F1
#
_cell.length_a   1.000
_cell.length_b   1.000
_cell.length_c   1.000
_cell.angle_alpha   90.00
_cell.angle_beta   90.00
_cell.angle_gamma   90.00
#
_symmetry.space_group_name_H-M   'P 1'
#
loop_
_entity.id
_entity.type
_entity.pdbx_description
1 polymer ?
#
loop_
_entity_poly.entity_id
_entity_poly.type
_entity_poly.pdbx_seq_one_letter_code
_entity_poly.pdbx_strand_id
1 'polypeptide(L)'
;MKHEALTHKIHNFFLQDDVSRATAGKKETKTVKKNKMQRRYLLESMRKLRYKFIQETKIPVSYTTFTRYKPFFVLSPNLSNRETCCKKHGNIEFKYTTLKNLSIVKSKDLEEFIKNNVCDIQKRECMYSECKCHLKEETTVYDFSECNLDDEVSWLEWTVQTIEYQKENKNKTTKRMAKIIKSGTLRHLIVEFKKELVEFSPLLQYISPI
;
A
#
# COMPACT_ATOMS: atom_id res chain seq x y z
N MET A 1 -4.24 13.30 40.87
CA MET A 1 -3.82 11.90 40.62
C MET A 1 -4.52 11.20 39.44
N LYS A 2 -5.85 11.27 39.24
CA LYS A 2 -6.52 10.52 38.13
C LYS A 2 -6.13 10.96 36.71
N HIS A 3 -5.80 12.24 36.50
CA HIS A 3 -5.51 12.79 35.16
C HIS A 3 -4.18 12.31 34.56
N GLU A 4 -3.16 12.13 35.39
CA GLU A 4 -1.82 11.74 34.94
C GLU A 4 -1.78 10.28 34.48
N ALA A 5 -2.43 9.39 35.24
CA ALA A 5 -2.61 7.98 34.86
C ALA A 5 -3.41 7.84 33.57
N LEU A 6 -4.47 8.63 33.38
CA LEU A 6 -5.25 8.63 32.14
C LEU A 6 -4.41 9.13 30.94
N THR A 7 -3.63 10.19 31.14
CA THR A 7 -2.77 10.76 30.10
C THR A 7 -1.72 9.74 29.66
N HIS A 8 -1.10 9.04 30.62
CA HIS A 8 -0.12 8.00 30.33
C HIS A 8 -0.73 6.83 29.53
N LYS A 9 -1.94 6.37 29.91
CA LYS A 9 -2.65 5.32 29.14
C LYS A 9 -2.98 5.75 27.72
N ILE A 10 -3.43 6.99 27.52
CA ILE A 10 -3.70 7.53 26.18
C ILE A 10 -2.41 7.65 25.37
N HIS A 11 -1.31 8.10 26.00
CA HIS A 11 0.00 8.15 25.35
C HIS A 11 0.45 6.77 24.87
N ASN A 12 0.38 5.75 25.74
CA ASN A 12 0.79 4.39 25.38
C ASN A 12 -0.07 3.80 24.26
N PHE A 13 -1.38 4.07 24.28
CA PHE A 13 -2.28 3.69 23.18
C PHE A 13 -1.82 4.30 21.84
N PHE A 14 -1.46 5.59 21.82
CA PHE A 14 -0.96 6.22 20.59
C PHE A 14 0.42 5.72 20.14
N LEU A 15 1.18 5.04 21.00
CA LEU A 15 2.47 4.46 20.63
C LEU A 15 2.35 3.07 19.98
N GLN A 16 1.17 2.44 20.01
CA GLN A 16 0.94 1.18 19.33
C GLN A 16 1.00 1.38 17.80
N ASP A 17 1.65 0.45 17.10
CA ASP A 17 1.91 0.54 15.65
C ASP A 17 0.63 0.39 14.81
N ASP A 18 -0.41 -0.24 15.35
CA ASP A 18 -1.74 -0.37 14.75
C ASP A 18 -2.68 0.84 15.06
N VAL A 19 -2.19 1.83 15.79
CA VAL A 19 -2.90 3.09 16.09
C VAL A 19 -2.24 4.27 15.38
N SER A 20 -0.92 4.34 15.45
CA SER A 20 -0.15 5.33 14.71
C SER A 20 1.16 4.72 14.24
N ARG A 21 1.69 5.15 13.10
CA ARG A 21 2.94 4.65 12.54
C ARG A 21 4.08 5.63 12.74
N ALA A 22 5.27 5.14 13.10
CA ALA A 22 6.47 5.97 13.14
C ALA A 22 6.94 6.35 11.73
N THR A 23 7.48 7.55 11.60
CA THR A 23 8.16 8.00 10.39
C THR A 23 9.59 7.46 10.36
N ALA A 24 10.13 7.18 9.17
CA ALA A 24 11.46 6.56 9.00
C ALA A 24 12.59 7.60 8.88
N GLY A 25 12.30 8.85 8.53
CA GLY A 25 13.32 9.86 8.30
C GLY A 25 13.93 10.41 9.58
N LYS A 26 15.27 10.43 9.69
CA LYS A 26 16.00 11.03 10.84
C LYS A 26 15.65 12.50 11.12
N LYS A 27 15.21 13.24 10.08
CA LYS A 27 14.80 14.65 10.19
C LYS A 27 13.30 14.82 10.47
N GLU A 28 12.51 13.74 10.42
CA GLU A 28 11.06 13.76 10.62
C GLU A 28 10.71 13.76 12.11
N THR A 29 11.18 14.80 12.81
CA THR A 29 10.97 14.97 14.25
C THR A 29 10.05 16.15 14.53
N LYS A 30 9.49 16.18 15.73
CA LYS A 30 8.74 17.33 16.24
C LYS A 30 9.26 17.64 17.63
N THR A 31 9.50 18.93 17.88
CA THR A 31 10.02 19.42 19.16
C THR A 31 9.00 20.35 19.80
N VAL A 32 8.63 20.08 21.04
CA VAL A 32 7.77 20.95 21.86
C VAL A 32 8.36 21.01 23.26
N LYS A 33 8.50 22.22 23.82
CA LYS A 33 9.09 22.43 25.17
C LYS A 33 10.43 21.70 25.37
N LYS A 34 11.34 21.81 24.39
CA LYS A 34 12.66 21.14 24.35
C LYS A 34 12.63 19.60 24.28
N ASN A 35 11.45 18.98 24.23
CA ASN A 35 11.31 17.53 24.02
C ASN A 35 11.20 17.23 22.52
N LYS A 36 12.23 16.59 21.96
CA LYS A 36 12.29 16.18 20.55
C LYS A 36 11.88 14.72 20.41
N MET A 37 10.86 14.46 19.61
CA MET A 37 10.32 13.12 19.38
C MET A 37 10.21 12.83 17.88
N GLN A 38 10.34 11.56 17.49
CA GLN A 38 10.06 11.12 16.12
C GLN A 38 8.57 11.34 15.82
N ARG A 39 8.24 11.86 14.63
CA ARG A 39 6.85 12.03 14.21
C ARG A 39 6.18 10.67 14.06
N ARG A 40 4.93 10.57 14.48
CA ARG A 40 4.05 9.46 14.14
C ARG A 40 2.82 9.97 13.40
N TYR A 41 2.28 9.17 12.48
CA TYR A 41 1.04 9.48 11.77
C TYR A 41 -0.09 8.56 12.21
N LEU A 42 -1.25 9.14 12.50
CA LEU A 42 -2.48 8.39 12.81
C LEU A 42 -2.86 7.51 11.61
N LEU A 43 -3.20 6.25 11.88
CA LEU A 43 -3.70 5.33 10.85
C LEU A 43 -5.20 5.50 10.61
N GLU A 44 -5.93 6.00 11.61
CA GLU A 44 -7.38 6.16 11.56
C GLU A 44 -7.84 7.51 12.11
N SER A 45 -9.13 7.81 11.90
CA SER A 45 -9.72 9.03 12.45
C SER A 45 -9.69 9.04 13.99
N MET A 46 -9.49 10.22 14.58
CA MET A 46 -9.52 10.41 16.04
C MET A 46 -10.79 9.86 16.70
N ARG A 47 -11.92 9.93 15.99
CA ARG A 47 -13.22 9.43 16.49
C ARG A 47 -13.20 7.90 16.60
N LYS A 48 -12.76 7.19 15.55
CA LYS A 48 -12.59 5.72 15.57
C LYS A 48 -11.57 5.28 16.60
N LEU A 49 -10.42 5.96 16.68
CA LEU A 49 -9.37 5.64 17.65
C LEU A 49 -9.84 5.82 19.09
N ARG A 50 -10.68 6.82 19.39
CA ARG A 50 -11.31 6.95 20.71
C ARG A 50 -12.19 5.74 21.03
N TYR A 51 -13.02 5.29 20.07
CA TYR A 51 -13.84 4.09 20.28
C TYR A 51 -12.97 2.85 20.53
N LYS A 52 -11.91 2.66 19.74
CA LYS A 52 -10.93 1.58 19.93
C LYS A 52 -10.28 1.62 21.32
N PHE A 53 -9.81 2.79 21.76
CA PHE A 53 -9.26 2.99 23.10
C PHE A 53 -10.24 2.59 24.22
N ILE A 54 -11.51 3.00 24.11
CA ILE A 54 -12.55 2.65 25.09
C ILE A 54 -12.79 1.14 25.08
N GLN A 55 -12.77 0.50 23.92
CA GLN A 55 -12.98 -0.95 23.81
C GLN A 55 -11.83 -1.75 24.43
N GLU A 56 -10.58 -1.34 24.23
CA GLU A 56 -9.39 -2.03 24.77
C GLU A 56 -9.22 -1.79 26.26
N THR A 57 -9.35 -0.54 26.71
CA THR A 57 -9.02 -0.17 28.09
C THR A 57 -10.21 -0.22 29.04
N LYS A 58 -11.44 -0.26 28.49
CA LYS A 58 -12.71 -0.09 29.22
C LYS A 58 -12.81 1.21 30.00
N ILE A 59 -11.99 2.21 29.68
CA ILE A 59 -12.01 3.53 30.32
C ILE A 59 -12.86 4.48 29.48
N PRO A 60 -13.97 5.01 30.02
CA PRO A 60 -14.75 6.02 29.31
C PRO A 60 -13.97 7.33 29.23
N VAL A 61 -13.88 7.90 28.02
CA VAL A 61 -13.23 9.18 27.78
C VAL A 61 -13.98 9.98 26.72
N SER A 62 -14.17 11.28 26.96
CA SER A 62 -14.81 12.17 25.98
C SER A 62 -13.89 12.43 24.78
N TYR A 63 -14.47 12.83 23.64
CA TYR A 63 -13.69 13.17 22.44
C TYR A 63 -12.68 14.29 22.72
N THR A 64 -13.15 15.31 23.45
CA THR A 64 -12.36 16.50 23.80
C THR A 64 -11.18 16.13 24.68
N THR A 65 -11.39 15.31 25.70
CA THR A 65 -10.32 14.85 26.60
C THR A 65 -9.31 13.99 25.86
N PHE A 66 -9.79 13.02 25.07
CA PHE A 66 -8.94 12.13 24.30
C PHE A 66 -8.05 12.89 23.30
N THR A 67 -8.62 13.89 22.61
CA THR A 67 -7.87 14.72 21.67
C THR A 67 -6.87 15.63 22.36
N ARG A 68 -7.23 16.18 23.53
CA ARG A 68 -6.34 17.04 24.34
C ARG A 68 -5.11 16.28 24.84
N TYR A 69 -5.29 15.02 25.25
CA TYR A 69 -4.20 14.18 25.76
C TYR A 69 -3.45 13.41 24.66
N LYS A 70 -3.76 13.64 23.38
CA LYS A 70 -2.97 13.09 22.28
C LYS A 70 -1.54 13.64 22.33
N PRO A 71 -0.50 12.79 22.25
CA PRO A 71 0.87 13.26 22.24
C PRO A 71 1.12 14.24 21.07
N PHE A 72 1.92 15.28 21.33
CA PHE A 72 2.14 16.36 20.36
C PHE A 72 2.82 15.90 19.06
N PHE A 73 3.59 14.80 19.11
CA PHE A 73 4.34 14.22 18.01
C PHE A 73 3.52 13.22 17.17
N VAL A 74 2.28 12.91 17.58
CA VAL A 74 1.33 12.13 16.78
C VAL A 74 0.45 13.07 15.96
N LEU A 75 0.53 12.98 14.64
CA LEU A 75 -0.06 13.91 13.68
C LEU A 75 -1.07 13.19 12.79
N SER A 76 -2.04 13.92 12.26
CA SER A 76 -2.86 13.41 11.17
C SER A 76 -2.03 13.37 9.88
N PRO A 77 -2.09 12.28 9.08
CA PRO A 77 -1.39 12.23 7.81
C PRO A 77 -2.02 13.23 6.82
N ASN A 78 -1.18 13.99 6.12
CA ASN A 78 -1.58 14.71 4.90
C ASN A 78 -1.60 13.73 3.70
N LEU A 79 -2.06 14.17 2.53
CA LEU A 79 -2.14 13.29 1.34
C LEU A 79 -0.79 12.63 0.97
N SER A 80 0.33 13.35 1.11
CA SER A 80 1.66 12.80 0.81
C SER A 80 2.15 11.79 1.84
N ASN A 81 1.57 11.81 3.05
CA ASN A 81 1.98 10.98 4.18
C ASN A 81 0.91 9.95 4.55
N ARG A 82 -0.08 9.71 3.67
CA ARG A 82 -0.92 8.52 3.77
C ARG A 82 -0.13 7.33 3.25
N GLU A 83 -0.34 6.16 3.83
CA GLU A 83 0.11 4.90 3.22
C GLU A 83 -0.77 4.62 2.01
N THR A 84 -0.54 5.37 0.93
CA THR A 84 -0.95 4.93 -0.39
C THR A 84 -0.04 3.79 -0.79
N CYS A 85 -0.60 2.72 -1.36
CA CYS A 85 0.18 1.66 -1.96
C CYS A 85 1.25 2.28 -2.87
N CYS A 86 2.45 1.69 -2.88
CA CYS A 86 3.51 2.20 -3.74
C CYS A 86 3.07 2.15 -5.22
N LYS A 87 3.67 3.01 -6.06
CA LYS A 87 3.42 3.03 -7.52
C LYS A 87 3.33 1.62 -8.10
N LYS A 88 4.27 0.77 -7.69
CA LYS A 88 4.39 -0.60 -8.15
C LYS A 88 3.16 -1.46 -7.78
N HIS A 89 2.72 -1.47 -6.51
CA HIS A 89 1.52 -2.20 -6.09
C HIS A 89 0.27 -1.71 -6.84
N GLY A 90 0.08 -0.40 -6.96
CA GLY A 90 -1.07 0.17 -7.67
C GLY A 90 -1.05 -0.18 -9.17
N ASN A 91 0.12 -0.22 -9.80
CA ASN A 91 0.26 -0.60 -11.21
C ASN A 91 -0.06 -2.08 -11.44
N ILE A 92 0.39 -2.98 -10.56
CA ILE A 92 0.04 -4.40 -10.64
C ILE A 92 -1.46 -4.60 -10.46
N GLU A 93 -2.07 -3.90 -9.50
CA GLU A 93 -3.51 -3.97 -9.27
C GLU A 93 -4.32 -3.48 -10.47
N PHE A 94 -3.89 -2.40 -11.15
CA PHE A 94 -4.55 -1.96 -12.38
C PHE A 94 -4.43 -2.98 -13.51
N LYS A 95 -3.24 -3.56 -13.73
CA LYS A 95 -3.04 -4.60 -14.74
C LYS A 95 -3.87 -5.85 -14.42
N TYR A 96 -3.85 -6.31 -13.17
CA TYR A 96 -4.67 -7.42 -12.69
C TYR A 96 -6.17 -7.16 -12.94
N THR A 97 -6.64 -5.95 -12.64
CA THR A 97 -8.04 -5.57 -12.85
C THR A 97 -8.41 -5.65 -14.33
N THR A 98 -7.55 -5.16 -15.24
CA THR A 98 -7.78 -5.29 -16.69
C THR A 98 -7.82 -6.76 -17.11
N LEU A 99 -6.86 -7.59 -16.68
CA LEU A 99 -6.86 -9.03 -16.99
C LEU A 99 -8.10 -9.75 -16.45
N LYS A 100 -8.58 -9.37 -15.26
CA LYS A 100 -9.79 -9.91 -14.67
C LYS A 100 -11.04 -9.52 -15.46
N ASN A 101 -11.12 -8.26 -15.91
CA ASN A 101 -12.22 -7.78 -16.74
C ASN A 101 -12.27 -8.46 -18.11
N LEU A 102 -11.12 -8.92 -18.60
CA LEU A 102 -11.00 -9.74 -19.81
C LEU A 102 -11.21 -11.24 -19.53
N SER A 103 -11.61 -11.62 -18.32
CA SER A 103 -11.81 -13.01 -17.88
C SER A 103 -10.58 -13.92 -17.97
N ILE A 104 -9.38 -13.34 -18.11
CA ILE A 104 -8.12 -14.07 -18.24
C ILE A 104 -7.68 -14.64 -16.88
N VAL A 105 -7.99 -13.95 -15.79
CA VAL A 105 -7.75 -14.43 -14.42
C VAL A 105 -9.08 -14.60 -13.69
N LYS A 106 -9.25 -15.75 -13.02
CA LYS A 106 -10.51 -16.13 -12.36
C LYS A 106 -10.62 -15.71 -10.89
N SER A 107 -9.51 -15.31 -10.26
CA SER A 107 -9.49 -14.93 -8.85
C SER A 107 -10.30 -13.65 -8.58
N LYS A 108 -10.87 -13.54 -7.38
CA LYS A 108 -11.70 -12.40 -6.97
C LYS A 108 -10.89 -11.12 -6.89
N ASP A 109 -9.68 -11.17 -6.37
CA ASP A 109 -8.79 -10.03 -6.21
C ASP A 109 -7.32 -10.46 -6.27
N LEU A 110 -6.42 -9.47 -6.34
CA LEU A 110 -4.99 -9.70 -6.44
C LEU A 110 -4.44 -10.44 -5.21
N GLU A 111 -5.05 -10.26 -4.04
CA GLU A 111 -4.62 -10.93 -2.81
C GLU A 111 -4.95 -12.43 -2.86
N GLU A 112 -6.16 -12.79 -3.28
CA GLU A 112 -6.56 -14.18 -3.53
C GLU A 112 -5.72 -14.80 -4.64
N PHE A 113 -5.45 -14.06 -5.71
CA PHE A 113 -4.54 -14.50 -6.75
C PHE A 113 -3.17 -14.86 -6.16
N ILE A 114 -2.56 -13.99 -5.35
CA ILE A 114 -1.26 -14.29 -4.72
C ILE A 114 -1.38 -15.49 -3.78
N LYS A 115 -2.40 -15.56 -2.92
CA LYS A 115 -2.62 -16.68 -1.99
C LYS A 115 -2.72 -18.03 -2.70
N ASN A 116 -3.33 -18.07 -3.88
CA ASN A 116 -3.46 -19.30 -4.67
C ASN A 116 -2.13 -19.75 -5.32
N ASN A 117 -1.15 -18.85 -5.42
CA ASN A 117 0.15 -19.12 -6.03
C ASN A 117 1.29 -19.30 -5.03
N VAL A 118 1.04 -19.17 -3.72
CA VAL A 118 2.07 -19.31 -2.68
C VAL A 118 1.58 -20.24 -1.56
N CYS A 119 2.46 -21.05 -0.97
CA CYS A 119 2.11 -21.92 0.16
C CYS A 119 1.66 -21.13 1.41
N ASP A 120 2.26 -19.97 1.70
CA ASP A 120 1.94 -19.12 2.85
C ASP A 120 2.40 -17.66 2.62
N ILE A 121 1.46 -16.72 2.60
CA ILE A 121 1.73 -15.29 2.40
C ILE A 121 2.53 -14.64 3.54
N GLN A 122 2.54 -15.23 4.73
CA GLN A 122 3.26 -14.72 5.89
C GLN A 122 4.71 -15.23 5.95
N LYS A 123 5.04 -16.28 5.20
CA LYS A 123 6.40 -16.84 5.16
C LYS A 123 7.22 -16.19 4.06
N ARG A 124 8.28 -15.49 4.46
CA ARG A 124 9.26 -14.89 3.54
C ARG A 124 9.82 -15.93 2.57
N GLU A 125 10.26 -17.08 3.08
CA GLU A 125 10.82 -18.15 2.24
C GLU A 125 9.86 -18.58 1.12
N CYS A 126 8.57 -18.56 1.41
CA CYS A 126 7.56 -18.85 0.41
C CYS A 126 7.50 -17.72 -0.62
N MET A 127 7.22 -16.49 -0.20
CA MET A 127 7.12 -15.33 -1.09
C MET A 127 8.35 -15.09 -1.98
N TYR A 128 9.53 -15.57 -1.56
CA TYR A 128 10.79 -15.43 -2.30
C TYR A 128 11.21 -16.68 -3.10
N SER A 129 10.37 -17.72 -3.18
CA SER A 129 10.68 -19.00 -3.86
C SER A 129 11.80 -19.83 -3.23
N GLU A 130 12.10 -19.60 -1.97
CA GLU A 130 13.16 -20.30 -1.25
C GLU A 130 12.65 -21.56 -0.54
N CYS A 131 11.33 -21.75 -0.44
CA CYS A 131 10.79 -22.93 0.24
C CYS A 131 10.57 -24.12 -0.71
N LYS A 132 10.74 -25.32 -0.14
CA LYS A 132 10.78 -26.61 -0.85
C LYS A 132 9.41 -27.14 -1.32
N CYS A 133 8.31 -26.43 -1.04
CA CYS A 133 6.95 -26.90 -1.35
C CYS A 133 6.48 -26.63 -2.80
N HIS A 134 7.27 -25.93 -3.63
CA HIS A 134 6.81 -25.37 -4.90
C HIS A 134 7.07 -26.24 -6.14
N LEU A 135 6.73 -27.52 -6.03
CA LEU A 135 6.55 -28.42 -7.18
C LEU A 135 5.06 -28.74 -7.39
N LYS A 136 4.15 -27.86 -6.92
CA LYS A 136 2.73 -27.98 -7.29
C LYS A 136 2.53 -27.34 -8.65
N GLU A 137 2.28 -28.22 -9.62
CA GLU A 137 1.87 -27.95 -10.99
C GLU A 137 0.83 -26.81 -11.06
N GLU A 138 1.11 -25.84 -11.95
CA GLU A 138 0.17 -24.95 -12.66
C GLU A 138 -1.15 -24.58 -11.94
N THR A 139 -1.12 -23.86 -10.81
CA THR A 139 -2.37 -23.37 -10.19
C THR A 139 -2.92 -22.08 -10.77
N THR A 140 -2.18 -21.37 -11.64
CA THR A 140 -2.69 -20.19 -12.34
C THR A 140 -3.12 -20.53 -13.76
N VAL A 141 -4.37 -20.97 -13.87
CA VAL A 141 -5.06 -21.12 -15.15
C VAL A 141 -5.37 -19.71 -15.68
N TYR A 142 -4.42 -19.14 -16.41
CA TYR A 142 -4.76 -18.08 -17.34
C TYR A 142 -5.71 -18.69 -18.38
N ASP A 143 -6.88 -18.09 -18.54
CA ASP A 143 -7.84 -18.55 -19.53
C ASP A 143 -7.73 -17.69 -20.80
N PHE A 144 -7.06 -18.24 -21.81
CA PHE A 144 -6.89 -17.60 -23.11
C PHE A 144 -7.90 -18.08 -24.15
N SER A 145 -8.88 -18.89 -23.77
CA SER A 145 -9.77 -19.59 -24.71
C SER A 145 -10.60 -18.65 -25.60
N GLU A 146 -10.93 -17.46 -25.10
CA GLU A 146 -11.80 -16.50 -25.79
C GLU A 146 -11.10 -15.17 -26.14
N CYS A 147 -9.77 -15.09 -26.07
CA CYS A 147 -9.06 -13.84 -26.36
C CYS A 147 -7.96 -13.97 -27.41
N ASN A 148 -7.74 -12.90 -28.17
CA ASN A 148 -6.61 -12.79 -29.08
C ASN A 148 -5.51 -11.95 -28.42
N LEU A 149 -4.30 -12.51 -28.36
CA LEU A 149 -3.15 -11.89 -27.72
C LEU A 149 -2.72 -10.56 -28.37
N ASP A 150 -3.10 -10.35 -29.63
CA ASP A 150 -2.78 -9.15 -30.38
C ASP A 150 -3.91 -8.09 -30.32
N ASP A 151 -4.98 -8.35 -29.57
CA ASP A 151 -6.05 -7.37 -29.32
C ASP A 151 -5.52 -6.15 -28.56
N GLU A 152 -5.98 -4.97 -28.97
CA GLU A 152 -5.65 -3.72 -28.29
C GLU A 152 -6.45 -3.60 -26.98
N VAL A 153 -5.73 -3.41 -25.89
CA VAL A 153 -6.29 -3.26 -24.55
C VAL A 153 -5.72 -2.00 -23.90
N SER A 154 -6.48 -1.46 -22.93
CA SER A 154 -6.04 -0.31 -22.15
C SER A 154 -6.12 -0.59 -20.66
N TRP A 155 -5.16 -0.07 -19.92
CA TRP A 155 -5.09 -0.19 -18.47
C TRP A 155 -4.61 1.11 -17.85
N LEU A 156 -4.89 1.25 -16.56
CA LEU A 156 -4.44 2.40 -15.80
C LEU A 156 -3.00 2.19 -15.33
N GLU A 157 -2.22 3.27 -15.29
CA GLU A 157 -0.86 3.21 -14.75
C GLU A 157 -0.52 4.52 -14.03
N TRP A 158 0.06 4.43 -12.84
CA TRP A 158 0.78 5.54 -12.25
C TRP A 158 2.11 5.69 -12.96
N THR A 159 2.40 6.88 -13.48
CA THR A 159 3.68 7.21 -14.10
C THR A 159 4.18 8.58 -13.63
N VAL A 160 5.49 8.79 -13.71
CA VAL A 160 6.11 10.09 -13.45
C VAL A 160 6.14 10.84 -14.76
N GLN A 161 5.33 11.89 -14.86
CA GLN A 161 5.35 12.81 -15.99
C GLN A 161 6.25 14.01 -15.69
N THR A 162 7.04 14.41 -16.68
CA THR A 162 7.78 15.67 -16.65
C THR A 162 6.86 16.76 -17.15
N ILE A 163 6.57 17.74 -16.30
CA ILE A 163 5.75 18.91 -16.62
C ILE A 163 6.68 20.11 -16.76
N GLU A 164 6.57 20.80 -17.89
CA GLU A 164 7.23 22.07 -18.12
C GLU A 164 6.36 23.21 -17.59
N TYR A 165 6.98 24.16 -16.89
CA TYR A 165 6.31 25.36 -16.41
C TYR A 165 7.24 26.57 -16.50
N GLN A 166 6.66 27.74 -16.75
CA GLN A 166 7.41 28.99 -16.77
C GLN A 166 7.48 29.60 -15.38
N LYS A 167 8.69 29.97 -14.96
CA LYS A 167 8.92 30.80 -13.78
C LYS A 167 10.02 31.80 -14.09
N GLU A 168 9.72 33.09 -13.96
CA GLU A 168 10.68 34.19 -14.20
C GLU A 168 11.27 34.16 -15.62
N ASN A 169 10.43 33.99 -16.65
CA ASN A 169 10.81 33.85 -18.07
C ASN A 169 11.81 32.72 -18.38
N LYS A 170 11.98 31.75 -17.47
CA LYS A 170 12.78 30.54 -17.70
C LYS A 170 11.87 29.32 -17.69
N ASN A 171 12.03 28.45 -18.68
CA ASN A 171 11.40 27.13 -18.70
C ASN A 171 12.04 26.27 -17.62
N LYS A 172 11.22 25.76 -16.71
CA LYS A 172 11.63 24.80 -15.68
C LYS A 172 10.83 23.52 -15.85
N THR A 173 11.47 22.39 -15.55
CA THR A 173 10.81 21.09 -15.53
C THR A 173 10.59 20.65 -14.10
N THR A 174 9.44 20.03 -13.83
CA THR A 174 9.17 19.33 -12.58
C THR A 174 8.65 17.94 -12.88
N LYS A 175 8.90 16.99 -11.99
CA LYS A 175 8.39 15.63 -12.10
C LYS A 175 7.14 15.51 -11.22
N ARG A 176 6.03 15.08 -11.81
CA ARG A 176 4.77 14.85 -11.10
C ARG A 176 4.28 13.43 -11.34
N MET A 177 3.82 12.77 -10.28
CA MET A 177 3.12 11.50 -10.42
C MET A 177 1.71 11.75 -10.96
N ALA A 178 1.36 11.07 -12.04
CA ALA A 178 0.04 11.14 -12.66
C ALA A 178 -0.47 9.72 -12.95
N LYS A 179 -1.78 9.54 -12.83
CA LYS A 179 -2.47 8.32 -13.27
C LYS A 179 -2.88 8.53 -14.73
N ILE A 180 -2.45 7.64 -15.61
CA ILE A 180 -2.73 7.69 -17.04
C ILE A 180 -3.43 6.41 -17.49
N ILE A 181 -4.03 6.46 -18.68
CA ILE A 181 -4.45 5.28 -19.42
C ILE A 181 -3.31 4.96 -20.40
N LYS A 182 -2.78 3.74 -20.31
CA LYS A 182 -1.80 3.19 -21.25
C LYS A 182 -2.53 2.18 -22.13
N SER A 183 -2.24 2.20 -23.43
CA SER A 183 -2.77 1.25 -24.41
C SER A 183 -1.65 0.41 -24.98
N GLY A 184 -1.97 -0.82 -25.38
CA GLY A 184 -1.05 -1.75 -26.02
C GLY A 184 -1.74 -3.08 -26.31
N THR A 185 -1.00 -4.07 -26.80
CA THR A 185 -1.58 -5.39 -27.04
C THR A 185 -1.80 -6.15 -25.74
N LEU A 186 -2.74 -7.09 -25.73
CA LEU A 186 -2.97 -7.99 -24.61
C LEU A 186 -1.69 -8.76 -24.22
N ARG A 187 -0.92 -9.22 -25.22
CA ARG A 187 0.39 -9.84 -25.02
C ARG A 187 1.32 -8.93 -24.23
N HIS A 188 1.40 -7.65 -24.59
CA HIS A 188 2.25 -6.70 -23.90
C HIS A 188 1.81 -6.50 -22.43
N LEU A 189 0.51 -6.38 -22.19
CA LEU A 189 -0.05 -6.27 -20.84
C LEU A 189 0.33 -7.49 -19.98
N ILE A 190 0.18 -8.71 -20.50
CA ILE A 190 0.50 -9.95 -19.76
C ILE A 190 1.99 -10.01 -19.44
N VAL A 191 2.86 -9.69 -20.41
CA VAL A 191 4.31 -9.70 -20.21
C VAL A 191 4.72 -8.68 -19.14
N GLU A 192 4.19 -7.45 -19.18
CA GLU A 192 4.48 -6.46 -18.14
C GLU A 192 3.93 -6.88 -16.78
N PHE A 193 2.72 -7.45 -16.74
CA PHE A 193 2.11 -7.95 -15.50
C PHE A 193 2.96 -9.05 -14.87
N LYS A 194 3.36 -10.07 -15.64
CA LYS A 194 4.25 -11.14 -15.17
C LYS A 194 5.59 -10.57 -14.68
N LYS A 195 6.22 -9.69 -15.45
CA LYS A 195 7.49 -9.06 -15.07
C LYS A 195 7.38 -8.32 -13.74
N GLU A 196 6.37 -7.49 -13.57
CA GLU A 196 6.17 -6.74 -12.32
C GLU A 196 5.82 -7.67 -11.16
N LEU A 197 4.97 -8.68 -11.38
CA LEU A 197 4.65 -9.68 -10.37
C LEU A 197 5.89 -10.42 -9.87
N VAL A 198 6.80 -10.79 -10.77
CA VAL A 198 8.07 -11.43 -10.42
C VAL A 198 8.94 -10.56 -9.52
N GLU A 199 8.95 -9.25 -9.75
CA GLU A 199 9.64 -8.31 -8.85
C GLU A 199 9.02 -8.25 -7.45
N PHE A 200 7.76 -8.63 -7.29
CA PHE A 200 7.06 -8.68 -5.99
C PHE A 200 7.08 -10.05 -5.32
N SER A 201 7.04 -11.12 -6.11
CA SER A 201 7.06 -12.50 -5.66
C SER A 201 7.77 -13.33 -6.73
N PRO A 202 9.06 -13.67 -6.54
CA PRO A 202 9.83 -14.48 -7.47
C PRO A 202 9.19 -15.82 -7.86
N LEU A 203 8.19 -16.30 -7.11
CA LEU A 203 7.50 -17.57 -7.37
C LEU A 203 6.69 -17.56 -8.66
N LEU A 204 6.25 -16.38 -9.08
CA LEU A 204 5.37 -16.22 -10.23
C LEU A 204 6.14 -16.33 -11.57
N GLN A 205 7.46 -16.54 -11.52
CA GLN A 205 8.31 -16.83 -12.68
C GLN A 205 7.97 -18.17 -13.34
N TYR A 206 7.42 -19.12 -12.58
CA TYR A 206 7.08 -20.47 -13.06
C TYR A 206 5.66 -20.58 -13.62
N ILE A 207 4.92 -19.47 -13.72
CA ILE A 207 3.59 -19.49 -14.34
C ILE A 207 3.74 -19.55 -15.86
N SER A 208 3.54 -20.77 -16.36
CA SER A 208 3.58 -21.27 -17.74
C SER A 208 4.00 -20.26 -18.82
N PRO A 209 5.12 -20.49 -19.53
CA PRO A 209 5.46 -19.69 -20.70
C PRO A 209 4.36 -19.85 -21.75
N ILE A 210 3.83 -18.72 -22.22
CA ILE A 210 3.04 -18.67 -23.46
C ILE A 210 4.01 -18.90 -24.61
#